data_AF-A0A083ZXV9-F1
#
_entry.id   AF-A0A083ZXV9-F1
#
_cell.length_a   1.000
_cell.length_b   1.000
_cell.length_c   1.000
_cell.angle_alpha   90.00
_cell.angle_beta   90.00
_cell.angle_gamma   90.00
#
_symmetry.space_group_name_H-M   'P 1'
#
loop_
_entity.id
_entity.type
_entity.pdbx_description
1 polymer ?
#
loop_
_entity_poly.entity_id
_entity_poly.type
_entity_poly.pdbx_seq_one_letter_code
_entity_poly.pdbx_strand_id
1 'polypeptide(L)'
;MKFSRILGKNYSLFFLLVLLNTNIVLADSDKCSRVQDLAKNDTINGESNIPAVPFAVANKSKVFFYSAPDEGCKQDEMFLVLGDYLYAYKIHQGFTYVNYITINGKEVKGWVNSAEIQALSPLANNTVKKRLNITDFIVVDHQDWVGLGSSFSQSQVLSKEKELYHGYIGDFPNANGGLDKFNSHEYSNIAITSSNVGYHERLWDIDDDYIIASISLTSPKYNTIRGIKVGDTLSDILKAYEGIKADSTKDNITYTLGKMALTFKLAKNRTQKTE
;
A
#
# COMPACT_ATOMS: atom_id res chain seq x y z
N MET A 1 -85.76 21.16 -20.37
CA MET A 1 -85.90 22.19 -21.42
C MET A 1 -84.69 22.09 -22.35
N LYS A 2 -84.94 21.76 -23.63
CA LYS A 2 -84.12 21.88 -24.87
C LYS A 2 -82.59 21.68 -24.78
N PHE A 3 -82.06 20.56 -25.28
CA PHE A 3 -81.49 20.35 -26.64
C PHE A 3 -80.26 21.22 -26.97
N SER A 4 -79.08 20.61 -27.18
CA SER A 4 -78.59 20.30 -28.54
C SER A 4 -77.28 19.49 -28.54
N ARG A 5 -77.22 18.53 -29.47
CA ARG A 5 -76.04 17.76 -29.91
C ARG A 5 -75.21 18.60 -30.89
N ILE A 6 -73.88 18.53 -30.85
CA ILE A 6 -73.04 18.70 -32.05
C ILE A 6 -71.95 17.63 -32.10
N LEU A 7 -72.14 16.74 -33.08
CA LEU A 7 -71.21 16.04 -33.95
C LEU A 7 -69.68 16.05 -33.66
N GLY A 8 -69.17 14.85 -33.43
CA GLY A 8 -68.15 14.15 -34.24
C GLY A 8 -66.97 14.92 -34.86
N LYS A 9 -65.76 14.51 -34.47
CA LYS A 9 -64.59 14.39 -35.35
C LYS A 9 -63.63 13.34 -34.79
N ASN A 10 -63.58 12.18 -35.45
CA ASN A 10 -62.40 11.32 -35.45
C ASN A 10 -61.24 12.12 -36.05
N TYR A 11 -60.04 12.06 -35.49
CA TYR A 11 -58.79 11.88 -36.25
C TYR A 11 -57.62 11.60 -35.31
N SER A 12 -57.02 10.43 -35.54
CA SER A 12 -55.58 10.13 -35.44
C SER A 12 -54.91 10.18 -34.06
N LEU A 13 -54.85 9.00 -33.45
CA LEU A 13 -53.94 8.66 -32.36
C LEU A 13 -52.49 8.69 -32.90
N PHE A 14 -51.77 9.79 -32.70
CA PHE A 14 -50.34 9.86 -33.02
C PHE A 14 -49.56 9.23 -31.85
N PHE A 15 -49.26 7.93 -31.96
CA PHE A 15 -48.27 7.28 -31.09
C PHE A 15 -46.90 7.86 -31.42
N LEU A 16 -46.45 8.85 -30.65
CA LEU A 16 -45.07 9.31 -30.68
C LEU A 16 -44.21 8.22 -30.02
N LEU A 17 -43.62 7.35 -30.84
CA LEU A 17 -42.65 6.36 -30.41
C LEU A 17 -41.38 7.12 -29.97
N VAL A 18 -41.26 7.41 -28.68
CA VAL A 18 -40.03 7.92 -28.09
C VAL A 18 -39.03 6.77 -28.11
N LEU A 19 -38.17 6.74 -29.14
CA LEU A 19 -36.97 5.92 -29.14
C LEU A 19 -36.03 6.49 -28.06
N LEU A 20 -36.19 5.98 -26.84
CA LEU A 20 -35.15 6.06 -25.82
C LEU A 20 -33.95 5.28 -26.37
N ASN A 21 -33.00 5.98 -26.99
CA ASN A 21 -31.65 5.48 -27.13
C ASN A 21 -31.05 5.42 -25.72
N THR A 22 -31.31 4.32 -25.02
CA THR A 22 -30.45 3.91 -23.92
C THR A 22 -29.10 3.58 -24.57
N ASN A 23 -28.20 4.55 -24.60
CA ASN A 23 -26.78 4.23 -24.69
C ASN A 23 -26.45 3.47 -23.41
N ILE A 24 -26.49 2.15 -23.52
CA ILE A 24 -26.11 1.23 -22.47
C ILE A 24 -24.61 1.46 -22.23
N VAL A 25 -24.27 2.16 -21.15
CA VAL A 25 -22.90 2.33 -20.63
C VAL A 25 -22.47 0.97 -20.03
N LEU A 26 -22.23 -0.03 -20.87
CA LEU A 26 -21.70 -1.34 -20.46
C LEU A 26 -20.41 -1.73 -21.20
N ALA A 27 -19.95 -0.94 -22.17
CA ALA A 27 -18.77 -1.28 -22.97
C ALA A 27 -17.44 -1.00 -22.24
N ASP A 28 -17.34 0.07 -21.43
CA ASP A 28 -16.09 0.44 -20.76
C ASP A 28 -15.76 -0.46 -19.56
N SER A 29 -16.76 -0.92 -18.79
CA SER A 29 -16.53 -1.83 -17.66
C SER A 29 -16.01 -3.19 -18.10
N ASP A 30 -16.51 -3.71 -19.23
CA ASP A 30 -16.06 -4.98 -19.81
C ASP A 30 -14.63 -4.87 -20.37
N LYS A 31 -14.32 -3.75 -21.04
CA LYS A 31 -12.95 -3.46 -21.52
C LYS A 31 -11.96 -3.43 -20.35
N CYS A 32 -12.23 -2.64 -19.32
CA CYS A 32 -11.29 -2.47 -18.21
C CYS A 32 -11.09 -3.75 -17.41
N SER A 33 -12.14 -4.55 -17.21
CA SER A 33 -12.00 -5.87 -16.59
C SER A 33 -11.05 -6.77 -17.40
N ARG A 34 -11.24 -6.84 -18.73
CA ARG A 34 -10.37 -7.65 -19.58
C ARG A 34 -8.92 -7.16 -19.58
N VAL A 35 -8.70 -5.85 -19.64
CA VAL A 35 -7.34 -5.27 -19.56
C VAL A 35 -6.70 -5.60 -18.21
N GLN A 36 -7.45 -5.52 -17.11
CA GLN A 36 -6.97 -5.88 -15.79
C GLN A 36 -6.57 -7.35 -15.69
N ASP A 37 -7.36 -8.26 -16.27
CA ASP A 37 -7.07 -9.69 -16.23
C ASP A 37 -5.85 -10.05 -17.08
N LEU A 38 -5.69 -9.42 -18.24
CA LEU A 38 -4.47 -9.53 -19.05
C LEU A 38 -3.25 -9.02 -18.27
N ALA A 39 -3.35 -7.83 -17.68
CA ALA A 39 -2.26 -7.27 -16.88
C ALA A 39 -1.86 -8.20 -15.72
N LYS A 40 -2.83 -8.80 -15.00
CA LYS A 40 -2.55 -9.81 -13.97
C LYS A 40 -1.73 -10.96 -14.53
N ASN A 41 -2.23 -11.61 -15.59
CA ASN A 41 -1.55 -12.75 -16.20
C ASN A 41 -0.14 -12.40 -16.70
N ASP A 42 0.03 -11.22 -17.28
CA ASP A 42 1.32 -10.74 -17.78
C ASP A 42 2.31 -10.42 -16.63
N THR A 43 1.82 -9.95 -15.48
CA THR A 43 2.65 -9.59 -14.32
C THR A 43 2.99 -10.73 -13.38
N ILE A 44 2.19 -11.81 -13.40
CA ILE A 44 2.36 -12.98 -12.53
C ILE A 44 3.64 -13.74 -12.90
N ASN A 45 4.00 -13.86 -14.18
CA ASN A 45 5.14 -14.69 -14.62
C ASN A 45 6.56 -14.07 -14.41
N GLY A 46 6.81 -13.29 -13.35
CA GLY A 46 8.19 -12.98 -12.92
C GLY A 46 8.49 -11.63 -12.26
N GLU A 47 9.69 -11.58 -11.69
CA GLU A 47 10.23 -10.47 -10.88
C GLU A 47 10.52 -9.18 -11.69
N SER A 48 10.69 -9.27 -13.01
CA SER A 48 11.26 -8.22 -13.87
C SER A 48 10.48 -6.90 -13.91
N ASN A 49 9.27 -6.89 -13.37
CA ASN A 49 8.37 -5.75 -13.31
C ASN A 49 8.08 -5.26 -11.88
N ILE A 50 8.80 -5.76 -10.87
CA ILE A 50 8.72 -5.23 -9.51
C ILE A 50 9.62 -3.98 -9.39
N PRO A 51 9.11 -2.85 -8.87
CA PRO A 51 9.97 -1.70 -8.55
C PRO A 51 11.06 -2.09 -7.54
N ALA A 52 12.32 -1.81 -7.87
CA ALA A 52 13.46 -2.08 -6.97
C ALA A 52 13.34 -1.37 -5.60
N VAL A 53 12.61 -0.25 -5.56
CA VAL A 53 12.22 0.42 -4.31
C VAL A 53 10.69 0.35 -4.22
N PRO A 54 10.14 -0.34 -3.20
CA PRO A 54 8.70 -0.56 -3.07
C PRO A 54 7.97 0.69 -2.55
N PHE A 55 8.69 1.74 -2.17
CA PHE A 55 8.12 3.00 -1.69
C PHE A 55 8.15 4.03 -2.82
N ALA A 56 7.03 4.71 -3.03
CA ALA A 56 6.93 5.81 -3.97
C ALA A 56 6.18 6.99 -3.37
N VAL A 57 6.32 8.14 -4.00
CA VAL A 57 5.61 9.37 -3.65
C VAL A 57 4.97 9.98 -4.88
N ALA A 58 3.71 10.42 -4.75
CA ALA A 58 3.01 11.15 -5.79
C ALA A 58 3.72 12.48 -6.06
N ASN A 59 4.04 12.76 -7.33
CA ASN A 59 4.85 13.91 -7.75
C ASN A 59 4.05 15.01 -8.48
N LYS A 60 2.72 14.83 -8.62
CA LYS A 60 1.78 15.82 -9.17
C LYS A 60 0.68 16.19 -8.18
N SER A 61 0.00 17.31 -8.43
CA SER A 61 -1.13 17.77 -7.62
C SER A 61 -2.29 16.77 -7.58
N LYS A 62 -2.49 16.03 -8.67
CA LYS A 62 -3.44 14.92 -8.78
C LYS A 62 -2.77 13.80 -9.56
N VAL A 63 -2.76 12.61 -8.99
CA VAL A 63 -2.37 11.36 -9.65
C VAL A 63 -3.58 10.45 -9.61
N PHE A 64 -4.25 10.26 -10.74
CA PHE A 64 -5.50 9.50 -10.77
C PHE A 64 -5.25 8.01 -10.65
N PHE A 65 -6.17 7.33 -9.98
CA PHE A 65 -6.26 5.88 -10.03
C PHE A 65 -6.94 5.43 -11.31
N TYR A 66 -6.54 4.27 -11.78
CA TYR A 66 -7.11 3.56 -12.91
C TYR A 66 -7.46 2.14 -12.45
N SER A 67 -8.61 1.62 -12.90
CA SER A 67 -9.06 0.26 -12.58
C SER A 67 -8.29 -0.82 -13.33
N ALA A 68 -7.59 -0.44 -14.40
CA ALA A 68 -6.69 -1.25 -15.22
C ALA A 68 -5.60 -0.34 -15.82
N PRO A 69 -4.45 -0.85 -16.31
CA PRO A 69 -3.36 -0.04 -16.86
C PRO A 69 -3.66 0.45 -18.29
N ASP A 70 -4.73 1.23 -18.45
CA ASP A 70 -5.17 1.82 -19.73
C ASP A 70 -5.81 3.20 -19.45
N GLU A 71 -5.52 4.19 -20.28
CA GLU A 71 -5.99 5.57 -20.07
C GLU A 71 -7.52 5.72 -20.05
N GLY A 72 -8.25 4.82 -20.72
CA GLY A 72 -9.72 4.76 -20.70
C GLY A 72 -10.29 4.19 -19.39
N CYS A 73 -9.47 3.61 -18.52
CA CYS A 73 -9.88 3.00 -17.25
C CYS A 73 -9.69 3.92 -16.04
N LYS A 74 -9.57 5.23 -16.28
CA LYS A 74 -9.37 6.26 -15.25
C LYS A 74 -10.58 6.36 -14.32
N GLN A 75 -10.32 6.58 -13.03
CA GLN A 75 -11.33 6.80 -12.00
C GLN A 75 -11.33 8.27 -11.56
N ASP A 76 -12.24 9.09 -12.11
CA ASP A 76 -12.24 10.55 -11.94
C ASP A 76 -12.34 11.05 -10.49
N GLU A 77 -12.93 10.27 -9.60
CA GLU A 77 -13.11 10.63 -8.19
C GLU A 77 -12.00 10.11 -7.27
N MET A 78 -11.10 9.27 -7.79
CA MET A 78 -10.04 8.63 -7.02
C MET A 78 -8.67 9.11 -7.48
N PHE A 79 -8.00 9.88 -6.65
CA PHE A 79 -6.65 10.36 -6.93
C PHE A 79 -5.84 10.54 -5.65
N LEU A 80 -4.53 10.44 -5.79
CA LEU A 80 -3.54 10.84 -4.80
C LEU A 80 -3.23 12.33 -4.97
N VAL A 81 -2.82 12.98 -3.90
CA VAL A 81 -2.32 14.34 -3.92
C VAL A 81 -0.80 14.37 -3.79
N LEU A 82 -0.20 15.48 -4.22
CA LEU A 82 1.25 15.70 -4.16
C LEU A 82 1.80 15.37 -2.76
N GLY A 83 2.80 14.48 -2.71
CA GLY A 83 3.45 14.09 -1.46
C GLY A 83 2.79 12.92 -0.72
N ASP A 84 1.70 12.34 -1.23
CA ASP A 84 1.18 11.07 -0.73
C ASP A 84 2.20 9.95 -0.94
N TYR A 85 2.39 9.12 0.09
CA TYR A 85 3.25 7.95 0.04
C TYR A 85 2.45 6.69 -0.26
N LEU A 86 3.01 5.84 -1.10
CA LEU A 86 2.36 4.62 -1.58
C LEU A 86 3.38 3.48 -1.65
N TYR A 87 2.88 2.26 -1.53
CA TYR A 87 3.63 1.10 -1.97
C TYR A 87 3.46 0.92 -3.48
N ALA A 88 4.56 0.66 -4.18
CA ALA A 88 4.60 0.32 -5.59
C ALA A 88 4.88 -1.18 -5.74
N TYR A 89 3.99 -1.92 -6.41
CA TYR A 89 4.03 -3.38 -6.42
C TYR A 89 4.46 -4.00 -7.74
N LYS A 90 3.83 -3.60 -8.86
CA LYS A 90 4.16 -4.11 -10.20
C LYS A 90 4.02 -3.00 -11.23
N ILE A 91 4.87 -3.01 -12.24
CA ILE A 91 4.86 -2.08 -13.37
C ILE A 91 4.34 -2.82 -14.59
N HIS A 92 3.43 -2.20 -15.34
CA HIS A 92 2.91 -2.76 -16.58
C HIS A 92 2.52 -1.63 -17.54
N GLN A 93 3.07 -1.66 -18.75
CA GLN A 93 2.73 -0.73 -19.85
C GLN A 93 2.68 0.76 -19.46
N GLY A 94 3.65 1.23 -18.67
CA GLY A 94 3.73 2.64 -18.25
C GLY A 94 2.84 3.00 -17.06
N PHE A 95 2.14 2.03 -16.48
CA PHE A 95 1.42 2.16 -15.21
C PHE A 95 2.11 1.37 -14.10
N THR A 96 1.91 1.81 -12.87
CA THR A 96 2.34 1.09 -11.66
C THR A 96 1.11 0.72 -10.87
N TYR A 97 0.98 -0.55 -10.49
CA TYR A 97 0.00 -1.02 -9.54
C TYR A 97 0.49 -0.70 -8.13
N VAL A 98 -0.33 0.03 -7.38
CA VAL A 98 0.07 0.65 -6.11
C VAL A 98 -0.93 0.34 -5.01
N ASN A 99 -0.48 0.50 -3.77
CA ASN A 99 -1.33 0.50 -2.59
C ASN A 99 -1.10 1.78 -1.79
N TYR A 100 -2.15 2.59 -1.68
CA TYR A 100 -2.20 3.75 -0.80
C TYR A 100 -2.93 3.39 0.49
N ILE A 101 -2.32 3.70 1.63
CA ILE A 101 -2.98 3.54 2.93
C ILE A 101 -3.45 4.91 3.39
N THR A 102 -4.76 5.09 3.41
CA THR A 102 -5.39 6.33 3.88
C THR A 102 -5.05 6.62 5.34
N ILE A 103 -5.28 7.85 5.78
CA ILE A 103 -5.09 8.27 7.18
C ILE A 103 -5.90 7.46 8.20
N ASN A 104 -6.97 6.80 7.76
CA ASN A 104 -7.82 5.95 8.60
C ASN A 104 -7.40 4.47 8.53
N GLY A 105 -6.27 4.16 7.88
CA GLY A 105 -5.76 2.80 7.74
C GLY A 105 -6.43 1.97 6.64
N LYS A 106 -7.36 2.54 5.85
CA LYS A 106 -7.96 1.84 4.71
C LYS A 106 -6.97 1.78 3.55
N GLU A 107 -6.79 0.59 2.99
CA GLU A 107 -6.04 0.35 1.76
C GLU A 107 -6.87 0.71 0.52
N VAL A 108 -6.23 1.40 -0.43
CA VAL A 108 -6.77 1.75 -1.75
C VAL A 108 -5.75 1.27 -2.77
N LYS A 109 -6.14 0.28 -3.57
CA LYS A 109 -5.29 -0.30 -4.61
C LYS A 109 -5.81 0.05 -5.99
N GLY A 110 -4.89 0.17 -6.94
CA GLY A 110 -5.21 0.43 -8.33
C GLY A 110 -3.95 0.81 -9.11
N TRP A 111 -4.12 1.12 -10.38
CA TRP A 111 -3.03 1.56 -11.24
C TRP A 111 -2.90 3.08 -11.20
N VAL A 112 -1.68 3.58 -11.30
CA VAL A 112 -1.38 4.99 -11.52
C VAL A 112 -0.38 5.10 -12.67
N ASN A 113 -0.37 6.22 -13.39
CA ASN A 113 0.63 6.44 -14.42
C ASN A 113 2.02 6.53 -13.78
N SER A 114 2.96 5.69 -14.22
CA SER A 114 4.29 5.56 -13.60
C SER A 114 5.10 6.85 -13.64
N ALA A 115 4.83 7.74 -14.61
CA ALA A 115 5.50 9.04 -14.71
C ALA A 115 5.03 10.05 -13.65
N GLU A 116 3.92 9.78 -12.96
CA GLU A 116 3.30 10.67 -11.97
C GLU A 116 3.64 10.31 -10.51
N ILE A 117 4.46 9.29 -10.35
CA ILE A 117 5.06 8.89 -9.08
C ILE A 117 6.57 8.89 -9.23
N GLN A 118 7.28 8.99 -8.12
CA GLN A 118 8.72 8.83 -8.07
C GLN A 118 9.08 7.85 -6.96
N ALA A 119 10.12 7.04 -7.17
CA ALA A 119 10.68 6.20 -6.13
C ALA A 119 11.07 7.08 -4.93
N LEU A 120 10.66 6.67 -3.73
CA LEU A 120 10.97 7.39 -2.51
C LEU A 120 12.41 7.09 -2.08
N SER A 121 13.19 8.12 -1.80
CA SER A 121 14.35 8.01 -0.93
C SER A 121 13.94 8.46 0.48
N PRO A 122 13.82 7.54 1.46
CA PRO A 122 13.38 7.87 2.81
C PRO A 122 14.26 8.95 3.47
N LEU A 123 15.51 9.08 3.04
CA LEU A 123 16.50 9.98 3.61
C LEU A 123 16.50 11.39 3.00
N ALA A 124 15.89 11.56 1.83
CA ALA A 124 15.86 12.84 1.12
C ALA A 124 14.75 13.78 1.64
N ASN A 125 13.81 13.30 2.46
CA ASN A 125 12.56 14.00 2.76
C ASN A 125 12.22 14.02 4.27
N ASN A 126 13.11 14.61 5.08
CA ASN A 126 13.02 14.63 6.55
C ASN A 126 12.01 15.64 7.13
N THR A 127 10.91 15.93 6.44
CA THR A 127 9.85 16.74 7.08
C THR A 127 9.04 15.85 8.01
N VAL A 128 9.19 16.05 9.33
CA VAL A 128 8.38 15.37 10.35
C VAL A 128 6.90 15.55 10.01
N LYS A 129 6.24 14.44 9.66
CA LYS A 129 4.84 14.46 9.23
C LYS A 129 3.94 14.48 10.46
N LYS A 130 2.87 15.29 10.40
CA LYS A 130 1.85 15.39 11.46
C LYS A 130 0.98 14.13 11.61
N ARG A 131 1.14 13.15 10.72
CA ARG A 131 0.36 11.92 10.68
C ARG A 131 1.29 10.72 10.50
N LEU A 132 0.85 9.58 11.00
CA LEU A 132 1.48 8.30 10.73
C LEU A 132 1.27 7.93 9.26
N ASN A 133 2.28 7.37 8.62
CA ASN A 133 2.23 6.92 7.23
C ASN A 133 3.17 5.71 7.03
N ILE A 134 3.20 5.14 5.83
CA ILE A 134 3.96 3.91 5.55
C ILE A 134 5.48 4.05 5.79
N THR A 135 6.04 5.26 5.69
CA THR A 135 7.47 5.50 5.92
C THR A 135 7.85 5.44 7.40
N ASP A 136 6.88 5.51 8.32
CA ASP A 136 7.13 5.36 9.76
C ASP A 136 7.52 3.92 10.14
N PHE A 137 7.29 2.97 9.24
CA PHE A 137 7.67 1.55 9.35
C PHE A 137 8.98 1.24 8.61
N ILE A 138 9.79 2.27 8.40
CA ILE A 138 11.16 2.17 7.88
C ILE A 138 12.12 2.41 9.04
N VAL A 139 13.18 1.61 9.08
CA VAL A 139 14.35 1.83 9.94
C VAL A 139 15.57 2.16 9.10
N VAL A 140 16.41 3.02 9.63
CA VAL A 140 17.55 3.64 8.95
C VAL A 140 18.83 3.38 9.72
N ASP A 141 19.90 3.09 8.99
CA ASP A 141 21.29 3.13 9.45
C ASP A 141 22.14 3.93 8.44
N HIS A 142 22.56 5.14 8.83
CA HIS A 142 23.25 6.09 7.95
C HIS A 142 22.53 6.36 6.62
N GLN A 143 23.04 5.80 5.51
CA GLN A 143 22.48 5.95 4.16
C GLN A 143 21.65 4.73 3.73
N ASP A 144 21.69 3.66 4.51
CA ASP A 144 20.97 2.43 4.23
C ASP A 144 19.67 2.38 5.05
N TRP A 145 18.65 1.73 4.51
CA TRP A 145 17.35 1.62 5.16
C TRP A 145 16.66 0.31 4.80
N VAL A 146 15.76 -0.14 5.68
CA VAL A 146 14.92 -1.31 5.46
C VAL A 146 13.53 -1.02 6.00
N GLY A 147 12.50 -1.42 5.26
CA GLY A 147 11.11 -1.11 5.60
C GLY A 147 10.18 -2.27 5.34
N LEU A 148 9.06 -2.29 6.07
CA LEU A 148 8.02 -3.30 5.88
C LEU A 148 7.51 -3.30 4.43
N GLY A 149 7.25 -4.49 3.90
CA GLY A 149 6.76 -4.69 2.54
C GLY A 149 7.82 -4.64 1.44
N SER A 150 9.10 -4.43 1.78
CA SER A 150 10.21 -4.49 0.82
C SER A 150 10.62 -5.92 0.49
N SER A 151 11.13 -6.15 -0.72
CA SER A 151 11.74 -7.42 -1.11
C SER A 151 12.92 -7.74 -0.19
N PHE A 152 12.91 -8.94 0.37
CA PHE A 152 13.91 -9.39 1.34
C PHE A 152 15.29 -9.56 0.70
N SER A 153 15.37 -10.28 -0.41
CA SER A 153 16.63 -10.56 -1.12
C SER A 153 17.28 -9.31 -1.72
N GLN A 154 16.47 -8.29 -2.04
CA GLN A 154 16.95 -7.03 -2.62
C GLN A 154 17.39 -6.00 -1.56
N SER A 155 17.28 -6.31 -0.28
CA SER A 155 17.64 -5.39 0.80
C SER A 155 19.15 -5.16 0.88
N GLN A 156 19.59 -3.96 0.51
CA GLN A 156 21.00 -3.54 0.56
C GLN A 156 21.56 -3.45 1.99
N VAL A 157 20.71 -3.14 2.98
CA VAL A 157 21.11 -3.17 4.40
C VAL A 157 21.50 -4.59 4.78
N LEU A 158 20.60 -5.54 4.51
CA LEU A 158 20.72 -6.91 5.01
C LEU A 158 21.84 -7.66 4.29
N SER A 159 22.12 -7.35 3.03
CA SER A 159 23.24 -7.95 2.28
C SER A 159 24.62 -7.54 2.79
N LYS A 160 24.72 -6.43 3.54
CA LYS A 160 25.95 -5.97 4.19
C LYS A 160 26.12 -6.54 5.60
N GLU A 161 25.06 -7.08 6.19
CA GLU A 161 25.06 -7.62 7.55
C GLU A 161 25.40 -9.11 7.52
N LYS A 162 26.12 -9.59 8.55
CA LYS A 162 26.36 -11.02 8.71
C LYS A 162 25.13 -11.67 9.34
N GLU A 163 24.43 -12.49 8.57
CA GLU A 163 23.35 -13.33 9.10
C GLU A 163 23.91 -14.31 10.14
N LEU A 164 23.36 -14.27 11.35
CA LEU A 164 23.74 -15.13 12.46
C LEU A 164 22.89 -16.39 12.52
N TYR A 165 21.62 -16.28 12.11
CA TYR A 165 20.67 -17.38 12.08
C TYR A 165 19.64 -17.14 10.99
N HIS A 166 19.26 -18.21 10.30
CA HIS A 166 18.04 -18.30 9.52
C HIS A 166 17.23 -19.50 9.98
N GLY A 167 15.91 -19.41 9.90
CA GLY A 167 15.04 -20.51 10.25
C GLY A 167 13.64 -20.37 9.67
N TYR A 168 13.09 -21.47 9.19
CA TYR A 168 11.68 -21.52 8.80
C TYR A 168 10.80 -21.51 10.06
N ILE A 169 9.85 -20.57 10.13
CA ILE A 169 8.94 -20.40 11.26
C ILE A 169 7.72 -21.31 11.09
N GLY A 170 7.13 -21.32 9.89
CA GLY A 170 5.92 -22.09 9.61
C GLY A 170 5.11 -21.56 8.44
N ASP A 171 4.08 -22.35 8.09
CA ASP A 171 3.07 -22.03 7.11
C ASP A 171 1.74 -21.76 7.83
N PHE A 172 1.07 -20.66 7.49
CA PHE A 172 -0.18 -20.24 8.10
C PHE A 172 -1.26 -20.05 7.04
N PRO A 173 -2.50 -20.54 7.26
CA PRO A 173 -3.59 -20.34 6.32
C PRO A 173 -3.83 -18.85 6.02
N ASN A 174 -3.94 -18.51 4.74
CA ASN A 174 -4.26 -17.17 4.29
C ASN A 174 -5.73 -17.05 3.85
N ALA A 175 -6.20 -15.81 3.72
CA ALA A 175 -7.60 -15.52 3.40
C ALA A 175 -8.03 -16.02 2.00
N ASN A 176 -7.08 -16.37 1.13
CA ASN A 176 -7.33 -16.83 -0.24
C ASN A 176 -7.30 -18.36 -0.37
N GLY A 177 -7.26 -19.10 0.74
CA GLY A 177 -7.23 -20.57 0.75
C GLY A 177 -5.86 -21.19 0.49
N GLY A 178 -4.79 -20.38 0.55
CA GLY A 178 -3.40 -20.82 0.46
C GLY A 178 -2.67 -20.73 1.80
N LEU A 179 -1.33 -20.78 1.75
CA LEU A 179 -0.45 -20.67 2.91
C LEU A 179 0.50 -19.48 2.77
N ASP A 180 0.57 -18.67 3.82
CA ASP A 180 1.61 -17.69 4.02
C ASP A 180 2.77 -18.35 4.79
N LYS A 181 3.95 -18.35 4.17
CA LYS A 181 5.19 -18.91 4.71
C LYS A 181 5.95 -17.82 5.43
N PHE A 182 6.58 -18.15 6.55
CA PHE A 182 7.38 -17.20 7.32
C PHE A 182 8.76 -17.76 7.62
N ASN A 183 9.80 -16.96 7.42
CA ASN A 183 11.18 -17.30 7.75
C ASN A 183 11.77 -16.21 8.63
N SER A 184 12.46 -16.63 9.69
CA SER A 184 13.23 -15.77 10.59
C SER A 184 14.64 -15.58 10.04
N HIS A 185 15.14 -14.35 10.17
CA HIS A 185 16.50 -13.94 9.85
C HIS A 185 17.02 -13.08 10.99
N GLU A 186 18.08 -13.54 11.67
CA GLU A 186 18.67 -12.81 12.80
C GLU A 186 20.07 -12.29 12.45
N TYR A 187 20.28 -11.02 12.76
CA TYR A 187 21.55 -10.31 12.66
C TYR A 187 21.89 -9.71 14.02
N SER A 188 23.11 -9.19 14.18
CA SER A 188 23.57 -8.68 15.49
C SER A 188 22.71 -7.55 16.08
N ASN A 189 22.05 -6.75 15.24
CA ASN A 189 21.35 -5.52 15.66
C ASN A 189 19.89 -5.45 15.21
N ILE A 190 19.47 -6.39 14.36
CA ILE A 190 18.17 -6.40 13.69
C ILE A 190 17.74 -7.86 13.48
N ALA A 191 16.47 -8.14 13.71
CA ALA A 191 15.84 -9.41 13.33
C ALA A 191 14.70 -9.11 12.36
N ILE A 192 14.58 -9.93 11.32
CA ILE A 192 13.63 -9.76 10.23
C ILE A 192 12.83 -11.05 10.10
N THR A 193 11.54 -10.91 9.82
CA THR A 193 10.73 -12.01 9.29
C THR A 193 10.42 -11.75 7.83
N SER A 194 10.78 -12.68 6.94
CA SER A 194 10.38 -12.65 5.54
C SER A 194 9.14 -13.52 5.31
N SER A 195 8.25 -13.12 4.38
CA SER A 195 7.01 -13.84 4.08
C SER A 195 6.43 -13.54 2.70
N ASN A 196 5.59 -14.43 2.17
CA ASN A 196 4.74 -14.19 1.01
C ASN A 196 3.37 -13.58 1.35
N VAL A 197 3.20 -13.07 2.57
CA VAL A 197 1.95 -12.43 2.99
C VAL A 197 1.54 -11.31 2.02
N GLY A 198 0.31 -11.39 1.55
CA GLY A 198 -0.28 -10.40 0.64
C GLY A 198 0.17 -10.49 -0.83
N TYR A 199 0.79 -11.59 -1.27
CA TYR A 199 1.17 -11.78 -2.68
C TYR A 199 0.02 -11.52 -3.67
N HIS A 200 -1.15 -12.12 -3.43
CA HIS A 200 -2.33 -11.89 -4.28
C HIS A 200 -2.71 -10.41 -4.39
N GLU A 201 -2.60 -9.67 -3.27
CA GLU A 201 -2.95 -8.26 -3.18
C GLU A 201 -1.91 -7.35 -3.86
N ARG A 202 -0.71 -7.88 -4.12
CA ARG A 202 0.41 -7.22 -4.79
C ARG A 202 0.51 -7.55 -6.28
N LEU A 203 -0.33 -8.47 -6.77
CA LEU A 203 -0.16 -9.13 -8.07
C LEU A 203 1.18 -9.88 -8.16
N TRP A 204 1.59 -10.48 -7.04
CA TRP A 204 2.80 -11.28 -6.94
C TRP A 204 2.46 -12.76 -6.87
N ASP A 205 3.42 -13.60 -7.23
CA ASP A 205 3.29 -15.06 -7.21
C ASP A 205 4.54 -15.77 -6.63
N ILE A 206 4.61 -17.09 -6.78
CA ILE A 206 5.68 -17.90 -6.19
C ILE A 206 7.08 -17.61 -6.76
N ASP A 207 7.16 -17.02 -7.95
CA ASP A 207 8.42 -16.63 -8.57
C ASP A 207 8.90 -15.25 -8.09
N ASP A 208 8.07 -14.52 -7.34
CA ASP A 208 8.44 -13.26 -6.70
C ASP A 208 9.05 -13.48 -5.30
N ASP A 209 9.97 -12.59 -4.95
CA ASP A 209 10.70 -12.61 -3.66
C ASP A 209 9.78 -12.40 -2.44
N TYR A 210 10.18 -12.97 -1.30
CA TYR A 210 9.49 -12.72 -0.04
C TYR A 210 9.63 -11.26 0.37
N ILE A 211 8.59 -10.73 1.02
CA ILE A 211 8.62 -9.39 1.60
C ILE A 211 9.12 -9.42 3.05
N ILE A 212 9.65 -8.31 3.51
CA ILE A 212 9.92 -8.03 4.91
C ILE A 212 8.59 -7.79 5.62
N ALA A 213 8.17 -8.74 6.46
CA ALA A 213 6.90 -8.74 7.16
C ALA A 213 6.98 -8.20 8.60
N SER A 214 8.15 -8.29 9.25
CA SER A 214 8.43 -7.69 10.56
C SER A 214 9.89 -7.27 10.66
N ILE A 215 10.14 -6.20 11.43
CA ILE A 215 11.47 -5.68 11.77
C ILE A 215 11.58 -5.47 13.28
N SER A 216 12.46 -6.22 13.95
CA SER A 216 12.75 -6.05 15.37
C SER A 216 14.15 -5.51 15.61
N LEU A 217 14.28 -4.44 16.39
CA LEU A 217 15.57 -3.82 16.71
C LEU A 217 15.98 -4.13 18.16
N THR A 218 17.19 -4.66 18.33
CA THR A 218 17.74 -5.03 19.64
C THR A 218 18.84 -4.09 20.12
N SER A 219 19.31 -3.18 19.26
CA SER A 219 20.41 -2.25 19.55
C SER A 219 20.16 -0.84 18.97
N PRO A 220 20.90 0.19 19.43
CA PRO A 220 20.75 1.57 18.96
C PRO A 220 21.29 1.83 17.54
N LYS A 221 21.79 0.81 16.83
CA LYS A 221 22.37 0.97 15.48
C LYS A 221 21.36 1.57 14.49
N TYR A 222 20.13 1.06 14.52
CA TYR A 222 19.05 1.52 13.66
C TYR A 222 18.12 2.49 14.39
N ASN A 223 17.52 3.42 13.66
CA ASN A 223 16.49 4.33 14.16
C ASN A 223 15.28 4.37 13.21
N THR A 224 14.09 4.69 13.70
CA THR A 224 12.94 4.98 12.84
C THR A 224 13.21 6.22 12.01
N ILE A 225 12.45 6.46 10.94
CA ILE A 225 12.57 7.70 10.15
C ILE A 225 12.35 8.99 10.97
N ARG A 226 11.75 8.86 12.16
CA ARG A 226 11.57 9.96 13.13
C ARG A 226 12.69 10.08 14.16
N GLY A 227 13.76 9.30 14.01
CA GLY A 227 14.95 9.36 14.84
C GLY A 227 14.90 8.53 16.13
N ILE A 228 13.86 7.72 16.35
CA ILE A 228 13.76 6.90 17.58
C ILE A 228 14.54 5.60 17.45
N LYS A 229 15.38 5.31 18.43
CA LYS A 229 16.18 4.08 18.50
C LYS A 229 16.08 3.40 19.86
N VAL A 230 16.57 2.16 19.93
CA VAL A 230 16.68 1.40 21.17
C VAL A 230 17.52 2.19 22.19
N GLY A 231 16.99 2.38 23.39
CA GLY A 231 17.61 3.16 24.45
C GLY A 231 17.00 4.55 24.66
N ASP A 232 16.24 5.08 23.69
CA ASP A 232 15.53 6.36 23.84
C ASP A 232 14.42 6.28 24.89
N THR A 233 14.08 7.42 25.48
CA THR A 233 13.10 7.49 26.57
C THR A 233 11.67 7.59 26.06
N LEU A 234 10.70 7.36 26.96
CA LEU A 234 9.29 7.66 26.70
C LEU A 234 9.08 9.10 26.22
N SER A 235 9.80 10.06 26.80
CA SER A 235 9.69 11.48 26.41
C SER A 235 10.15 11.70 24.97
N ASP A 236 11.21 11.01 24.53
CA ASP A 236 11.72 11.12 23.16
C ASP A 236 10.69 10.56 22.16
N ILE A 237 10.10 9.40 22.48
CA ILE A 237 9.05 8.78 21.66
C ILE A 237 7.85 9.73 21.52
N LEU A 238 7.32 10.24 22.64
CA LEU A 238 6.15 11.12 22.63
C LEU A 238 6.41 12.42 21.87
N LYS A 239 7.64 12.94 21.92
CA LYS A 239 8.06 14.11 21.15
C LYS A 239 8.14 13.81 19.65
N ALA A 240 8.72 12.68 19.25
CA ALA A 240 8.87 12.32 17.84
C ALA A 240 7.52 12.03 17.15
N TYR A 241 6.55 11.49 17.88
CA TYR A 241 5.21 11.14 17.40
C TYR A 241 4.12 12.06 17.98
N GLU A 242 4.49 13.30 18.32
CA GLU A 242 3.56 14.27 18.91
C GLU A 242 2.32 14.47 18.02
N GLY A 243 1.14 14.44 18.66
CA GLY A 243 -0.15 14.61 17.98
C GLY A 243 -0.65 13.36 17.23
N ILE A 244 0.08 12.25 17.25
CA ILE A 244 -0.37 10.96 16.69
C ILE A 244 -0.93 10.11 17.82
N LYS A 245 -2.16 9.62 17.64
CA LYS A 245 -2.81 8.72 18.60
C LYS A 245 -2.06 7.40 18.67
N ALA A 246 -1.69 6.98 19.89
CA ALA A 246 -1.14 5.67 20.19
C ALA A 246 -2.11 4.88 21.07
N ASP A 247 -2.00 3.56 21.01
CA ASP A 247 -2.41 2.69 22.12
C ASP A 247 -1.25 2.61 23.12
N SER A 248 -1.54 2.76 24.41
CA SER A 248 -0.52 2.85 25.45
C SER A 248 -0.88 1.95 26.61
N THR A 249 0.05 1.06 26.93
CA THR A 249 0.03 0.25 28.14
C THR A 249 1.19 0.68 29.05
N LYS A 250 1.30 0.06 30.23
CA LYS A 250 2.43 0.31 31.13
C LYS A 250 3.78 0.02 30.47
N ASP A 251 3.82 -1.00 29.61
CA ASP A 251 5.07 -1.54 29.09
C ASP A 251 5.24 -1.28 27.59
N ASN A 252 4.25 -0.73 26.88
CA ASN A 252 4.31 -0.52 25.43
C ASN A 252 3.61 0.77 24.98
N ILE A 253 4.14 1.37 23.92
CA ILE A 253 3.45 2.35 23.07
C ILE A 253 3.36 1.77 21.67
N THR A 254 2.15 1.70 21.13
CA THR A 254 1.89 1.16 19.80
C THR A 254 1.16 2.17 18.92
N TYR A 255 1.73 2.40 17.74
CA TYR A 255 1.12 3.19 16.67
C TYR A 255 0.66 2.25 15.56
N THR A 256 -0.56 2.44 15.06
CA THR A 256 -1.15 1.53 14.07
C THR A 256 -1.56 2.28 12.81
N LEU A 257 -1.23 1.70 11.64
CA LEU A 257 -1.68 2.15 10.33
C LEU A 257 -2.19 0.95 9.54
N GLY A 258 -3.52 0.83 9.41
CA GLY A 258 -4.14 -0.31 8.76
C GLY A 258 -3.77 -1.62 9.49
N LYS A 259 -3.12 -2.53 8.79
CA LYS A 259 -2.64 -3.82 9.34
C LYS A 259 -1.25 -3.74 9.98
N MET A 260 -0.56 -2.60 9.89
CA MET A 260 0.81 -2.44 10.40
C MET A 260 0.82 -1.86 11.81
N ALA A 261 1.76 -2.29 12.64
CA ALA A 261 1.96 -1.80 13.99
C ALA A 261 3.44 -1.46 14.23
N LEU A 262 3.68 -0.32 14.87
CA LEU A 262 4.99 0.12 15.33
C LEU A 262 4.93 0.15 16.85
N THR A 263 5.64 -0.77 17.49
CA THR A 263 5.62 -0.92 18.95
C THR A 263 6.97 -0.61 19.58
N PHE A 264 6.94 0.32 20.54
CA PHE A 264 8.06 0.62 21.43
C PHE A 264 7.81 -0.06 22.77
N LYS A 265 8.64 -1.04 23.15
CA LYS A 265 8.59 -1.61 24.49
C LYS A 265 9.36 -0.73 25.46
N LEU A 266 8.73 -0.41 26.57
CA LEU A 266 9.25 0.37 27.68
C LEU A 266 9.77 -0.62 28.74
N ALA A 267 11.08 -0.79 28.89
CA ALA A 267 11.59 -1.32 30.15
C ALA A 267 11.64 -0.18 31.17
N LYS A 268 11.65 -0.50 32.48
CA LYS A 268 11.90 0.49 33.54
C LYS A 268 13.20 1.27 33.22
N ASN A 269 13.02 2.47 32.65
CA ASN A 269 14.02 3.42 32.16
C ASN A 269 14.92 3.06 30.95
N ARG A 270 14.65 2.04 30.11
CA ARG A 270 15.27 1.89 28.76
C ARG A 270 14.38 1.12 27.78
N THR A 271 14.32 1.53 26.52
CA THR A 271 13.45 0.91 25.49
C THR A 271 14.08 -0.35 24.86
N GLN A 272 13.24 -1.35 24.55
CA GLN A 272 13.53 -2.43 23.59
C GLN A 272 12.46 -2.36 22.49
N LYS A 273 12.82 -2.42 21.21
CA LYS A 273 11.84 -2.35 20.11
C LYS A 273 11.47 -3.77 19.68
N THR A 274 10.21 -4.04 19.42
CA THR A 274 9.78 -5.31 18.80
C THR A 274 8.53 -4.99 18.00
N GLU A 275 8.56 -5.24 16.70
CA GLU A 275 7.42 -5.04 15.78
C GLU A 275 6.71 -6.36 15.51
#